data_AF-A0A511X0K8-F1
#
_entry.id   AF-A0A511X0K8-F1
#
_cell.length_a   1.000
_cell.length_b   1.000
_cell.length_c   1.000
_cell.angle_alpha   90.00
_cell.angle_beta   90.00
_cell.angle_gamma   90.00
#
_symmetry.space_group_name_H-M   'P 1'
#
loop_
_entity.id
_entity.type
_entity.pdbx_description
1 polymer ?
#
loop_
_entity_poly.entity_id
_entity_poly.type
_entity_poly.pdbx_seq_one_letter_code
_entity_poly.pdbx_strand_id
1 'polypeptide(L)'
;MIMIWEDEIQHAKYDYVRKRCIRRLSEEDQKLINTYEAFEKPLMERAQSVEELLDLMQVKRPFLMTARALCLSESDVFSRTQRLNILIESAVSREIDQLEMIPPLKVVQANNRTQQAHTKIFLLKSASHLNRELTQNKKGEIQ
;
A
#
# COMPACT_ATOMS: atom_id res chain seq x y z
N MET A 1 -25.38 -12.35 4.80
CA MET A 1 -25.06 -11.10 4.07
C MET A 1 -23.61 -10.74 4.38
N ILE A 2 -22.66 -11.28 3.60
CA ILE A 2 -21.20 -11.15 3.78
C ILE A 2 -20.66 -10.78 2.41
N MET A 3 -20.69 -9.50 2.01
CA MET A 3 -20.18 -9.08 0.69
C MET A 3 -19.60 -7.66 0.66
N ILE A 4 -19.42 -7.01 1.81
CA ILE A 4 -18.83 -5.65 1.88
C ILE A 4 -17.37 -5.71 2.40
N TRP A 5 -16.91 -6.87 2.85
CA TRP A 5 -15.66 -7.00 3.59
C TRP A 5 -14.47 -7.33 2.71
N GLU A 6 -14.67 -7.95 1.55
CA GLU A 6 -13.58 -8.44 0.72
C GLU A 6 -12.88 -7.29 -0.03
N ASP A 7 -13.65 -6.34 -0.57
CA ASP A 7 -13.10 -5.16 -1.27
C ASP A 7 -12.34 -4.23 -0.32
N GLU A 8 -12.89 -3.95 0.87
CA GLU A 8 -12.20 -3.14 1.89
C GLU A 8 -10.85 -3.77 2.30
N ILE A 9 -10.84 -5.10 2.39
CA ILE A 9 -9.66 -5.87 2.75
C ILE A 9 -8.61 -5.88 1.64
N GLN A 10 -9.02 -6.09 0.38
CA GLN A 10 -8.10 -6.05 -0.75
C GLN A 10 -7.51 -4.64 -0.92
N HIS A 11 -8.32 -3.61 -0.70
CA HIS A 11 -7.86 -2.22 -0.72
C HIS A 11 -6.84 -1.95 0.39
N ALA A 12 -7.12 -2.38 1.63
CA ALA A 12 -6.19 -2.24 2.74
C ALA A 12 -4.88 -3.02 2.53
N LYS A 13 -4.96 -4.22 1.92
CA LYS A 13 -3.80 -5.02 1.54
C LYS A 13 -2.96 -4.31 0.50
N TYR A 14 -3.59 -3.82 -0.56
CA TYR A 14 -2.93 -3.04 -1.62
C TYR A 14 -2.22 -1.81 -1.03
N ASP A 15 -2.93 -1.02 -0.22
CA ASP A 15 -2.39 0.18 0.43
C ASP A 15 -1.15 -0.12 1.30
N TYR A 16 -1.19 -1.21 2.07
CA TYR A 16 -0.07 -1.64 2.88
C TYR A 16 1.14 -2.00 2.02
N VAL A 17 0.95 -2.81 0.99
CA VAL A 17 2.03 -3.25 0.09
C VAL A 17 2.61 -2.04 -0.65
N ARG A 18 1.76 -1.16 -1.18
CA ARG A 18 2.17 0.06 -1.88
C ARG A 18 3.03 0.96 -0.99
N LYS A 19 2.60 1.22 0.25
CA LYS A 19 3.39 1.98 1.24
C LYS A 19 4.74 1.30 1.52
N ARG A 20 4.77 -0.03 1.59
CA ARG A 20 6.01 -0.79 1.78
C ARG A 20 6.94 -0.67 0.57
N CYS A 21 6.42 -0.74 -0.65
CA CYS A 21 7.20 -0.55 -1.88
C CYS A 21 7.79 0.87 -1.95
N ILE A 22 7.00 1.89 -1.63
CA ILE A 22 7.47 3.29 -1.57
C ILE A 22 8.62 3.45 -0.58
N ARG A 23 8.53 2.88 0.63
CA ARG A 23 9.61 2.95 1.64
C ARG A 23 10.94 2.35 1.18
N ARG A 24 10.97 1.53 0.12
CA ARG A 24 12.21 0.95 -0.43
C ARG A 24 12.82 1.79 -1.56
N LEU A 25 12.13 2.83 -2.02
CA LEU A 25 12.65 3.77 -3.01
C LEU A 25 13.74 4.65 -2.39
N SER A 26 14.49 5.37 -3.23
CA SER A 26 15.42 6.41 -2.76
C SER A 26 14.67 7.49 -1.98
N GLU A 27 15.34 8.18 -1.05
CA GLU A 27 14.69 9.27 -0.29
C GLU A 27 14.12 10.37 -1.20
N GLU A 28 14.82 10.68 -2.30
CA GLU A 28 14.35 11.63 -3.30
C GLU A 28 13.05 11.18 -3.97
N ASP A 29 12.99 9.91 -4.39
CA ASP A 29 11.81 9.36 -5.07
C ASP A 29 10.62 9.20 -4.10
N GLN A 30 10.89 8.83 -2.84
CA GLN A 30 9.89 8.85 -1.77
C GLN A 30 9.32 10.26 -1.59
N LYS A 31 10.18 11.26 -1.48
CA LYS A 31 9.78 12.66 -1.32
C LYS A 31 8.96 13.13 -2.52
N LEU A 32 9.38 12.79 -3.74
CA LEU A 32 8.66 13.11 -4.96
C LEU A 32 7.22 12.55 -4.96
N ILE A 33 7.08 11.24 -4.75
CA ILE A 33 5.78 10.56 -4.76
C ILE A 33 4.88 11.08 -3.64
N ASN A 34 5.38 11.17 -2.41
CA ASN A 34 4.58 11.64 -1.28
C ASN A 34 4.12 13.09 -1.48
N THR A 35 4.96 13.95 -2.06
CA THR A 35 4.60 15.35 -2.34
C THR A 35 3.55 15.43 -3.44
N TYR A 36 3.72 14.66 -4.52
CA TYR A 36 2.74 14.61 -5.61
C TYR A 36 1.39 14.10 -5.13
N GLU A 37 1.36 12.99 -4.38
CA GLU A 37 0.13 12.41 -3.82
C GLU A 37 -0.59 13.37 -2.86
N ALA A 38 0.16 14.18 -2.10
CA ALA A 38 -0.45 15.19 -1.23
C ALA A 38 -1.24 16.25 -2.01
N PHE A 39 -0.83 16.56 -3.26
CA PHE A 39 -1.55 17.46 -4.14
C PHE A 39 -2.65 16.76 -4.96
N GLU A 40 -2.45 15.51 -5.34
CA GLU A 40 -3.41 14.73 -6.16
C GLU A 40 -4.59 14.19 -5.34
N LYS A 41 -4.34 13.67 -4.13
CA LYS A 41 -5.36 12.99 -3.31
C LYS A 41 -6.61 13.85 -3.05
N PRO A 42 -6.51 15.15 -2.69
CA PRO A 42 -7.70 15.98 -2.52
C PRO A 42 -8.51 16.19 -3.80
N LEU A 43 -7.88 16.04 -4.98
CA LEU A 43 -8.57 16.13 -6.28
C LEU A 43 -9.36 14.84 -6.53
N MET A 44 -8.74 13.69 -6.27
CA MET A 44 -9.40 12.38 -6.38
C MET A 44 -10.58 12.25 -5.41
N GLU A 45 -10.47 12.76 -4.18
CA GLU A 45 -11.55 12.72 -3.18
C GLU A 45 -12.73 13.63 -3.56
N ARG A 46 -12.48 14.67 -4.36
CA ARG A 46 -13.50 15.63 -4.79
C ARG A 46 -14.20 15.22 -6.09
N ALA A 47 -13.48 14.60 -7.01
CA ALA A 47 -13.99 14.24 -8.32
C ALA A 47 -15.05 13.13 -8.20
N GLN A 48 -16.18 13.33 -8.89
CA GLN A 48 -17.25 12.33 -9.00
C GLN A 48 -17.11 11.49 -10.29
N SER A 49 -16.31 11.95 -11.25
CA SER A 49 -15.99 11.22 -12.48
C SER A 49 -14.55 11.44 -12.92
N VAL A 50 -14.10 10.66 -13.92
CA VAL A 50 -12.76 10.80 -14.50
C VAL A 50 -12.61 12.12 -15.24
N GLU A 51 -13.65 12.58 -15.92
CA GLU A 51 -13.68 13.87 -16.61
C GLU A 51 -13.52 15.03 -15.63
N GLU A 52 -14.26 15.00 -14.51
CA GLU A 52 -14.12 16.01 -13.46
C GLU A 52 -12.71 15.99 -12.83
N LEU A 53 -12.12 14.79 -12.65
CA LEU A 53 -10.75 14.68 -12.17
C LEU A 53 -9.77 15.34 -13.14
N LEU A 54 -9.91 15.12 -14.44
CA LEU A 54 -9.06 15.73 -15.46
C LEU A 54 -9.18 17.26 -15.44
N ASP A 55 -10.40 17.79 -15.33
CA ASP A 55 -10.64 19.23 -15.21
C ASP A 55 -9.99 19.80 -13.93
N LEU A 56 -10.14 19.11 -12.80
CA LEU A 56 -9.49 19.48 -11.53
C LEU A 56 -7.97 19.46 -11.64
N MET A 57 -7.39 18.46 -12.31
CA MET A 57 -5.95 18.37 -12.52
C MET A 57 -5.43 19.49 -13.43
N GLN A 58 -6.19 19.91 -14.44
CA GLN A 58 -5.83 21.05 -15.29
C GLN A 58 -5.85 22.37 -14.51
N VAL A 59 -6.85 22.57 -13.64
CA VAL A 59 -6.99 23.81 -12.85
C VAL A 59 -5.99 23.86 -11.69
N LYS A 60 -5.82 22.75 -10.96
CA LYS A 60 -5.00 22.70 -9.74
C LYS A 60 -3.54 22.38 -10.01
N ARG A 61 -3.22 21.87 -11.20
CA ARG A 61 -1.86 21.63 -11.71
C ARG A 61 -0.93 20.95 -10.68
N PRO A 62 -1.26 19.74 -10.18
CA PRO A 62 -0.50 19.07 -9.14
C PRO A 62 0.98 18.82 -9.53
N PHE A 63 1.27 18.57 -10.81
CA PHE A 63 2.63 18.46 -11.32
C PHE A 63 3.43 19.75 -11.14
N LEU A 64 2.86 20.91 -11.51
CA LEU A 64 3.48 22.21 -11.32
C LEU A 64 3.68 22.54 -9.84
N MET A 65 2.70 22.23 -8.98
CA MET A 65 2.80 22.46 -7.54
C MET A 65 3.92 21.62 -6.92
N THR A 66 4.02 20.35 -7.31
CA THR A 66 5.10 19.44 -6.88
C THR A 66 6.46 19.94 -7.35
N ALA A 67 6.56 20.38 -8.61
CA ALA A 67 7.78 20.91 -9.20
C ALA A 67 8.30 22.13 -8.41
N ARG A 68 7.39 23.05 -8.04
CA ARG A 68 7.73 24.19 -7.19
C ARG A 68 8.16 23.77 -5.78
N ALA A 69 7.48 22.81 -5.18
CA ALA A 69 7.78 22.35 -3.82
C ALA A 69 9.15 21.65 -3.72
N LEU A 70 9.62 21.04 -4.80
CA LEU A 70 10.86 20.25 -4.84
C LEU A 70 11.98 20.89 -5.66
N CYS A 71 11.80 22.11 -6.16
CA CYS A 71 12.74 22.80 -7.04
C CYS A 71 13.13 21.98 -8.29
N LEU A 72 12.16 21.30 -8.89
CA LEU A 72 12.30 20.53 -10.12
C LEU A 72 11.56 21.19 -11.28
N SER A 73 11.79 20.74 -12.51
CA SER A 73 10.94 21.12 -13.64
C SER A 73 9.64 20.31 -13.64
N GLU A 74 8.55 20.88 -14.16
CA GLU A 74 7.25 20.18 -14.27
C GLU A 74 7.38 18.92 -15.15
N SER A 75 8.21 18.97 -16.19
CA SER A 75 8.51 17.83 -17.07
C SER A 75 9.24 16.71 -16.33
N ASP A 76 10.19 17.05 -15.45
CA ASP A 76 10.90 16.06 -14.63
C ASP A 76 9.97 15.40 -13.63
N VAL A 77 9.10 16.18 -12.97
CA VAL A 77 8.09 15.62 -12.06
C VAL A 77 7.17 14.67 -12.82
N PHE A 78 6.62 15.08 -13.96
CA PHE A 78 5.74 14.24 -14.76
C PHE A 78 6.41 12.92 -15.14
N SER A 79 7.60 13.00 -15.73
CA SER A 79 8.34 11.84 -16.24
C SER A 79 8.78 10.89 -15.11
N ARG A 80 9.30 11.45 -14.01
CA ARG A 80 9.74 10.66 -12.85
C ARG A 80 8.55 10.01 -12.15
N THR A 81 7.46 10.74 -11.92
CA THR A 81 6.26 10.20 -11.28
C THR A 81 5.64 9.08 -12.12
N GLN A 82 5.53 9.22 -13.44
CA GLN A 82 5.06 8.12 -14.31
C GLN A 82 5.93 6.87 -14.16
N ARG A 83 7.26 7.03 -14.27
CA ARG A 83 8.20 5.91 -14.13
C ARG A 83 8.07 5.24 -12.76
N LEU A 84 7.99 6.03 -11.69
CA LEU A 84 7.86 5.53 -10.32
C LEU A 84 6.53 4.81 -10.10
N ASN A 85 5.42 5.33 -10.63
CA ASN A 85 4.13 4.64 -10.56
C ASN A 85 4.19 3.27 -11.22
N ILE A 86 4.75 3.15 -12.42
CA ILE A 86 4.93 1.85 -13.10
C ILE A 86 5.78 0.89 -12.25
N LEU A 87 6.89 1.39 -11.68
CA LEU A 87 7.76 0.59 -10.82
C LEU A 87 7.05 0.12 -9.54
N ILE A 88 6.29 1.01 -8.89
CA ILE A 88 5.52 0.72 -7.69
C ILE A 88 4.42 -0.30 -8.02
N GLU A 89 3.59 -0.09 -9.04
CA GLU A 89 2.53 -1.03 -9.42
C GLU A 89 3.08 -2.41 -9.76
N SER A 90 4.20 -2.47 -10.48
CA SER A 90 4.88 -3.73 -10.79
C SER A 90 5.38 -4.45 -9.52
N ALA A 91 5.93 -3.70 -8.57
CA ALA A 91 6.40 -4.25 -7.29
C ALA A 91 5.23 -4.71 -6.41
N VAL A 92 4.17 -3.91 -6.32
CA VAL A 92 2.95 -4.24 -5.58
C VAL A 92 2.32 -5.51 -6.13
N SER A 93 2.15 -5.61 -7.44
CA SER A 93 1.59 -6.82 -8.08
C SER A 93 2.40 -8.07 -7.74
N ARG A 94 3.74 -7.99 -7.73
CA ARG A 94 4.58 -9.15 -7.35
C ARG A 94 4.48 -9.52 -5.87
N GLU A 95 4.33 -8.54 -4.98
CA GLU A 95 4.33 -8.76 -3.54
C GLU A 95 2.94 -9.12 -3.00
N ILE A 96 1.87 -8.61 -3.61
CA ILE A 96 0.50 -8.84 -3.15
C ILE A 96 0.12 -10.31 -3.26
N ASP A 97 0.61 -11.01 -4.29
CA ASP A 97 0.40 -12.45 -4.50
C ASP A 97 1.15 -13.31 -3.47
N GLN A 98 2.22 -12.78 -2.87
CA GLN A 98 3.04 -13.50 -1.88
C GLN A 98 2.54 -13.36 -0.44
N LEU A 99 1.52 -12.53 -0.24
CA LEU A 99 0.95 -12.24 1.08
C LEU A 99 -0.36 -13.01 1.27
N GLU A 100 -0.34 -13.96 2.19
CA GLU A 100 -1.54 -14.61 2.66
C GLU A 100 -2.16 -13.81 3.80
N MET A 101 -3.47 -13.61 3.70
CA MET A 101 -4.23 -13.05 4.81
C MET A 101 -4.43 -14.10 5.89
N ILE A 102 -4.07 -13.77 7.13
CA ILE A 102 -4.46 -14.57 8.28
C ILE A 102 -5.76 -13.97 8.85
N PRO A 103 -6.90 -14.67 8.76
CA PRO A 103 -8.13 -14.20 9.35
C PRO A 103 -7.97 -14.06 10.88
N PRO A 104 -8.55 -13.03 11.52
CA PRO A 104 -8.39 -12.73 12.95
C PRO A 104 -8.70 -13.91 13.88
N LEU A 105 -9.56 -14.84 13.45
CA LEU A 105 -9.95 -16.04 14.21
C LEU A 105 -8.78 -16.98 14.52
N LYS A 106 -7.68 -16.95 13.76
CA LYS A 106 -6.45 -17.73 14.08
C LYS A 106 -5.50 -17.03 15.06
N VAL A 107 -5.70 -15.74 15.33
CA VAL A 107 -4.84 -14.94 16.23
C VAL A 107 -5.34 -15.00 17.68
N VAL A 108 -6.65 -15.12 17.87
CA VAL A 108 -7.29 -15.17 19.20
C VAL A 108 -6.91 -16.44 19.98
N GLN A 109 -6.52 -17.53 19.31
CA GLN A 109 -6.05 -18.75 20.00
C GLN A 109 -4.59 -18.68 20.46
N ALA A 110 -3.77 -17.75 19.95
CA ALA A 110 -2.37 -17.64 20.32
C ALA A 110 -2.12 -16.71 21.53
N ASN A 111 -2.97 -15.70 21.75
CA ASN A 111 -2.76 -14.69 22.78
C ASN A 111 -4.01 -14.50 23.64
N ASN A 112 -4.30 -15.47 24.51
CA ASN A 112 -5.18 -15.27 25.65
C ASN A 112 -4.51 -14.29 26.62
N ARG A 113 -4.77 -12.99 26.44
CA ARG A 113 -4.83 -11.91 27.46
C ARG A 113 -4.64 -10.55 26.80
N THR A 114 -5.71 -9.92 26.34
CA THR A 114 -6.17 -8.61 26.84
C THR A 114 -7.38 -8.14 26.04
N GLN A 115 -8.28 -7.50 26.76
CA GLN A 115 -9.63 -7.10 26.36
C GLN A 115 -9.63 -5.89 25.42
N GLN A 116 -10.70 -5.82 24.62
CA GLN A 116 -11.39 -4.61 24.17
C GLN A 116 -10.59 -3.54 23.43
N ALA A 117 -10.67 -3.59 22.10
CA ALA A 117 -11.04 -2.42 21.29
C ALA A 117 -11.54 -2.93 19.93
N HIS A 118 -12.52 -2.25 19.35
CA HIS A 118 -13.06 -2.47 18.01
C HIS A 118 -12.03 -2.15 16.91
N THR A 119 -10.89 -2.81 16.93
CA THR A 119 -9.82 -2.63 15.95
C THR A 119 -9.77 -3.90 15.11
N LYS A 120 -10.22 -3.81 13.85
CA LYS A 120 -10.06 -4.89 12.86
C LYS A 120 -8.57 -5.00 12.52
N ILE A 121 -7.80 -5.70 13.35
CA ILE A 121 -6.37 -5.95 13.13
C ILE A 121 -6.26 -7.13 12.16
N PHE A 122 -5.84 -6.84 10.93
CA PHE A 122 -5.45 -7.86 9.96
C PHE A 122 -3.94 -8.03 10.01
N LEU A 123 -3.46 -9.26 10.22
CA LEU A 123 -2.04 -9.59 10.15
C LEU A 123 -1.71 -10.10 8.75
N LEU A 124 -0.92 -9.34 8.01
CA LEU A 124 -0.34 -9.78 6.74
C LEU A 124 0.93 -10.56 7.05
N LYS A 125 0.94 -11.88 6.82
CA LYS A 125 2.15 -12.70 6.91
C LYS A 125 2.68 -13.02 5.51
N SER A 126 3.99 -12.91 5.36
CA SER A 126 4.72 -13.34 4.16
C SER A 126 4.76 -14.87 4.12
N ALA A 127 4.37 -15.47 2.99
CA ALA A 127 4.35 -16.93 2.82
C ALA A 127 5.71 -17.61 3.12
N SER A 128 6.81 -16.86 2.98
CA SER A 128 8.18 -17.30 3.28
C SER A 128 8.47 -17.62 4.75
N HIS A 129 7.61 -17.23 5.71
CA HIS A 129 7.75 -17.64 7.11
C HIS A 129 7.11 -18.99 7.44
N LEU A 130 6.15 -19.47 6.64
CA LEU A 130 5.45 -20.74 6.89
C LEU A 130 6.39 -21.95 6.81
N ASN A 131 7.33 -21.92 5.85
CA ASN A 131 8.28 -23.01 5.64
C ASN A 131 9.34 -23.12 6.74
N ARG A 132 9.66 -22.04 7.47
CA ARG A 132 10.63 -22.06 8.58
C ARG A 132 10.03 -22.60 9.88
N GLU A 133 8.78 -22.25 10.20
CA GLU A 133 8.09 -22.78 11.39
C GLU A 133 7.76 -24.28 11.22
N LEU A 134 7.37 -24.71 10.01
CA LEU A 134 7.10 -26.14 9.72
C LEU A 134 8.35 -27.02 9.69
N THR A 135 9.52 -26.49 9.29
CA THR A 135 10.78 -27.25 9.34
C THR A 135 11.43 -27.28 10.73
N GLN A 136 11.14 -26.32 11.60
CA GLN A 136 11.58 -26.38 13.00
C GLN A 136 10.76 -27.35 13.83
N ASN A 137 9.43 -27.42 13.63
CA ASN A 137 8.60 -28.39 14.36
C ASN A 137 8.82 -29.85 13.93
N LYS A 138 9.22 -30.13 12.68
CA LYS A 138 9.57 -31.50 12.25
C LYS A 138 10.94 -32.01 12.74
N LYS A 139 11.80 -31.13 13.28
CA LYS A 139 13.09 -31.55 13.86
C LYS A 139 13.02 -31.83 15.37
N GLY A 140 11.86 -31.62 16.00
CA GLY A 140 11.65 -31.86 17.44
C GLY A 140 10.99 -33.20 17.80
N GLU A 141 10.53 -34.00 16.82
CA GLU A 141 9.79 -35.24 17.06
C GLU A 141 10.56 -36.52 16.64
N ILE A 142 11.89 -36.51 16.78
CA ILE A 142 12.69 -37.74 16.76
C ILE A 142 13.59 -37.75 18.00
N GLN A 143 13.05 -38.25 19.11
CA GLN A 143 13.78 -39.02 20.13
C GLN A 143 12.88 -40.15 20.62
#